data_AF-D7M9G6-F1
#
_entry.id   AF-D7M9G6-F1
#
_cell.length_a   1.000
_cell.length_b   1.000
_cell.length_c   1.000
_cell.angle_alpha   90.00
_cell.angle_beta   90.00
_cell.angle_gamma   90.00
#
_symmetry.space_group_name_H-M   'P 1'
#
loop_
_entity.id
_entity.type
_entity.pdbx_description
1 polymer ?
#
loop_
_entity_poly.entity_id
_entity_poly.type
_entity_poly.pdbx_seq_one_letter_code
_entity_poly.pdbx_strand_id
1 'polypeptide(L)'
;MNDQSFLENPVLPRQPLELEPVDVFYKGSLHEWPQEDAFNDNKQFYVLNLSKVAIETKENMEPSSERLKARNVFFYIKYKYHANQGRDPKRHLGHKTRDRIAIVRRALDKNTGHLTLEFPEAV
;
A
#
# COMPACT_ATOMS: atom_id res chain seq x y z
N MET A 1 45.44 -3.06 23.57
CA MET A 1 44.85 -1.72 23.70
C MET A 1 44.90 -1.08 22.32
N ASN A 2 43.85 -0.84 21.54
CA ASN A 2 42.40 -0.90 21.71
C ASN A 2 41.81 -1.29 20.34
N ASP A 3 40.96 -2.32 20.27
CA ASP A 3 39.52 -2.25 20.00
C ASP A 3 39.04 -1.09 19.12
N GLN A 4 38.77 -1.40 17.84
CA GLN A 4 37.87 -0.62 17.00
C GLN A 4 36.44 -1.10 17.28
N SER A 5 35.75 -0.36 18.14
CA SER A 5 34.32 -0.50 18.41
C SER A 5 33.52 -0.32 17.13
N PHE A 6 32.75 -1.35 16.77
CA PHE A 6 31.61 -1.27 15.88
C PHE A 6 30.72 -0.10 16.32
N LEU A 7 30.54 0.89 15.45
CA LEU A 7 29.48 1.87 15.61
C LEU A 7 28.17 1.11 15.37
N GLU A 8 27.60 0.57 16.45
CA GLU A 8 26.18 0.23 16.49
C GLU A 8 25.42 1.50 16.11
N ASN A 9 24.73 1.45 14.96
CA ASN A 9 23.69 2.43 14.65
C ASN A 9 22.75 2.45 15.86
N PRO A 10 22.48 3.61 16.47
CA PRO A 10 21.49 3.67 17.53
C PRO A 10 20.16 3.31 16.90
N VAL A 11 19.70 2.08 17.16
CA VAL A 11 18.33 1.67 16.95
C VAL A 11 17.52 2.58 17.87
N LEU A 12 17.01 3.67 17.30
CA LEU A 12 16.05 4.49 18.01
C LEU A 12 14.96 3.54 18.50
N PRO A 13 14.62 3.54 19.80
CA PRO A 13 13.50 2.75 20.28
C PRO A 13 12.30 3.17 19.43
N ARG A 14 11.72 2.21 18.70
CA ARG A 14 10.46 2.45 17.99
C ARG A 14 9.51 2.93 19.07
N GLN A 15 9.20 4.22 19.06
CA GLN A 15 8.12 4.74 19.89
C GLN A 15 6.94 3.82 19.59
N PRO A 16 6.25 3.27 20.61
CA PRO A 16 4.95 2.70 20.39
C PRO A 16 4.20 3.75 19.57
N LEU A 17 3.76 3.39 18.36
CA LEU A 17 2.84 4.23 17.63
C LEU A 17 1.68 4.39 18.61
N GLU A 18 1.60 5.52 19.32
CA GLU A 18 0.36 5.94 19.96
C GLU A 18 -0.62 5.95 18.79
N LEU A 19 -1.43 4.90 18.73
CA LEU A 19 -2.45 4.77 17.72
C LEU A 19 -3.44 5.87 18.05
N GLU A 20 -3.20 7.06 17.50
CA GLU A 20 -4.17 8.15 17.54
C GLU A 20 -5.53 7.53 17.23
N PRO A 21 -6.54 7.76 18.08
CA PRO A 21 -7.80 7.10 17.93
C PRO A 21 -8.30 7.36 16.52
N VAL A 22 -8.53 6.27 15.78
CA VAL A 22 -9.03 6.30 14.41
C VAL A 22 -10.16 7.34 14.31
N ASP A 23 -9.97 8.37 13.48
CA ASP A 23 -10.89 9.52 13.37
C ASP A 23 -12.31 9.05 13.03
N VAL A 24 -13.33 9.84 13.39
CA VAL A 24 -14.73 9.66 12.98
C VAL A 24 -14.83 9.40 11.48
N PHE A 25 -13.99 10.04 10.67
CA PHE A 25 -13.91 9.77 9.23
C PHE A 25 -13.71 8.28 8.91
N TYR A 26 -12.82 7.59 9.62
CA TYR A 26 -12.49 6.18 9.41
C TYR A 26 -13.35 5.20 10.24
N LYS A 27 -14.12 5.72 11.21
CA LYS A 27 -15.10 4.95 12.00
C LYS A 27 -16.53 5.03 11.45
N GLY A 28 -16.79 6.00 10.58
CA GLY A 28 -18.11 6.24 9.99
C GLY A 28 -18.52 5.17 8.97
N SER A 29 -19.70 5.38 8.37
CA SER A 29 -20.18 4.54 7.28
C SER A 29 -19.20 4.54 6.11
N LEU A 30 -19.06 3.39 5.44
CA LEU A 30 -18.27 3.28 4.22
C LEU A 30 -18.77 4.31 3.19
N HIS A 31 -17.87 5.16 2.69
CA HIS A 31 -18.20 6.10 1.63
C HIS A 31 -18.61 5.37 0.35
N GLU A 32 -19.55 5.93 -0.39
CA GLU A 32 -19.91 5.46 -1.72
C GLU A 32 -18.73 5.64 -2.70
N TRP A 33 -18.78 4.90 -3.81
CA TRP A 33 -17.81 5.08 -4.90
C TRP A 33 -17.89 6.52 -5.43
N PRO A 34 -16.77 7.25 -5.52
CA PRO A 34 -16.78 8.63 -5.98
C PRO A 34 -17.21 8.73 -7.45
N GLN A 35 -17.79 9.85 -7.84
CA GLN A 35 -18.07 10.14 -9.25
C GLN A 35 -16.76 10.24 -10.05
N GLU A 36 -16.79 9.90 -11.35
CA GLU A 36 -15.58 9.87 -12.19
C GLU A 36 -14.86 11.22 -12.27
N ASP A 37 -15.62 12.32 -12.22
CA ASP A 37 -15.07 13.68 -12.22
C ASP A 37 -14.35 14.03 -10.92
N ALA A 38 -14.68 13.39 -9.79
CA ALA A 38 -14.01 13.59 -8.51
C ALA A 38 -12.54 13.15 -8.55
N PHE A 39 -12.18 12.19 -9.40
CA PHE A 39 -10.79 11.78 -9.62
C PHE A 39 -9.93 12.87 -10.29
N ASN A 40 -10.56 13.88 -10.91
CA ASN A 40 -9.85 15.02 -11.47
C ASN A 40 -9.45 16.05 -10.39
N ASP A 41 -10.09 16.02 -9.21
CA ASP A 41 -9.71 16.86 -8.07
C ASP A 41 -8.51 16.26 -7.34
N ASN A 42 -7.33 16.81 -7.64
CA ASN A 42 -6.07 16.39 -7.07
C ASN A 42 -5.88 16.73 -5.57
N LYS A 43 -6.88 17.35 -4.94
CA LYS A 43 -6.85 17.69 -3.51
C LYS A 43 -7.38 16.55 -2.63
N GLN A 44 -8.36 15.78 -3.13
CA GLN A 44 -9.03 14.75 -2.35
C GLN A 44 -8.54 13.34 -2.68
N PHE A 45 -8.21 13.08 -3.96
CA PHE A 45 -7.80 11.75 -4.40
C PHE A 45 -6.39 11.74 -4.96
N TYR A 46 -5.68 10.64 -4.70
CA TYR A 46 -4.41 10.33 -5.35
C TYR A 46 -4.62 9.16 -6.31
N VAL A 47 -4.77 9.45 -7.61
CA VAL A 47 -5.13 8.46 -8.63
C VAL A 47 -3.89 7.68 -9.07
N LEU A 48 -3.99 6.35 -9.05
CA LEU A 48 -2.91 5.43 -9.41
C LEU A 48 -3.32 4.58 -10.62
N ASN A 49 -2.40 4.40 -11.57
CA ASN A 49 -2.60 3.54 -12.73
C ASN A 49 -2.01 2.16 -12.45
N LEU A 50 -2.87 1.17 -12.23
CA LEU A 50 -2.45 -0.22 -12.09
C LEU A 50 -1.86 -0.72 -13.42
N SER A 51 -0.65 -1.26 -13.36
CA SER A 51 0.05 -1.77 -14.55
C SER A 51 0.09 -3.30 -14.59
N LYS A 52 0.15 -3.95 -13.42
CA LYS A 52 0.09 -5.41 -13.30
C LYS A 52 -0.34 -5.78 -11.88
N VAL A 53 -1.21 -6.78 -11.77
CA VAL A 53 -1.58 -7.39 -10.49
C VAL A 53 -1.36 -8.89 -10.60
N ALA A 54 -0.72 -9.48 -9.60
CA ALA A 54 -0.59 -10.92 -9.46
C ALA A 54 -1.04 -11.36 -8.07
N ILE A 55 -1.61 -12.56 -8.01
CA ILE A 55 -2.19 -13.15 -6.81
C ILE A 55 -1.53 -14.51 -6.62
N GLU A 56 -0.95 -14.69 -5.45
CA GLU A 56 -0.34 -15.95 -5.03
C GLU A 56 -1.07 -16.52 -3.83
N THR A 57 -1.41 -17.80 -3.94
CA THR A 57 -2.03 -18.61 -2.91
C THR A 57 -1.14 -19.82 -2.67
N LYS A 58 -1.12 -20.32 -1.43
CA LYS A 58 -0.36 -21.54 -1.10
C LYS A 58 -0.85 -22.76 -1.90
N GLU A 59 -2.17 -22.84 -2.08
CA GLU A 59 -2.81 -23.91 -2.83
C GLU A 59 -3.08 -23.44 -4.26
N ASN A 60 -2.84 -24.31 -5.23
CA ASN A 60 -3.21 -24.04 -6.61
C ASN A 60 -4.73 -24.23 -6.77
N MET A 61 -5.46 -23.14 -6.95
CA MET A 61 -6.90 -23.15 -7.17
C MET A 61 -7.21 -23.01 -8.67
N GLU A 62 -8.13 -23.84 -9.16
CA GLU A 62 -8.64 -23.82 -10.54
C GLU A 62 -10.15 -23.58 -10.56
N PRO A 63 -10.66 -22.67 -11.41
CA PRO A 63 -9.89 -21.79 -12.29
C PRO A 63 -9.10 -20.73 -11.49
N SER A 64 -8.03 -20.20 -12.10
CA SER A 64 -7.17 -19.19 -11.46
C SER A 64 -7.91 -17.98 -10.84
N SER A 65 -9.12 -17.66 -11.31
CA SER A 65 -9.96 -16.60 -10.73
C SER A 65 -10.47 -16.90 -9.32
N GLU A 66 -10.53 -18.18 -8.91
CA GLU A 66 -10.92 -18.56 -7.55
C GLU A 66 -9.92 -18.07 -6.49
N ARG A 67 -8.67 -17.81 -6.88
CA ARG A 67 -7.63 -17.26 -6.00
C ARG A 67 -8.03 -15.91 -5.40
N LEU A 68 -8.92 -15.14 -6.04
CA LEU A 68 -9.47 -13.90 -5.49
C LEU A 68 -10.29 -14.14 -4.20
N LYS A 69 -10.99 -15.28 -4.13
CA LYS A 69 -11.83 -15.69 -3.00
C LYS A 69 -11.05 -16.43 -1.92
N ALA A 70 -9.78 -16.75 -2.15
CA ALA A 70 -8.95 -17.45 -1.19
C ALA A 70 -8.79 -16.65 0.10
N ARG A 71 -8.79 -17.33 1.26
CA ARG A 71 -8.72 -16.64 2.56
C ARG A 71 -7.38 -15.95 2.77
N ASN A 72 -6.30 -16.67 2.46
CA ASN A 72 -4.93 -16.23 2.65
C ASN A 72 -4.26 -16.04 1.29
N VAL A 73 -3.75 -14.84 1.04
CA VAL A 73 -3.29 -14.42 -0.29
C VAL A 73 -2.14 -13.44 -0.17
N PHE A 74 -1.17 -13.51 -1.07
CA PHE A 74 -0.26 -12.42 -1.38
C PHE A 74 -0.71 -11.69 -2.64
N PHE A 75 -0.86 -10.38 -2.54
CA PHE A 75 -1.09 -9.48 -3.66
C PHE A 75 0.23 -8.82 -4.04
N TYR A 76 0.59 -8.91 -5.31
CA TYR A 76 1.69 -8.16 -5.91
C TYR A 76 1.10 -7.14 -6.87
N ILE A 77 1.24 -5.87 -6.53
CA ILE A 77 0.59 -4.77 -7.24
C ILE A 77 1.67 -3.86 -7.79
N LYS A 78 1.84 -3.86 -9.12
CA LYS A 78 2.69 -2.90 -9.82
C LYS A 78 1.83 -1.76 -10.35
N TYR A 79 2.15 -0.54 -9.97
CA TYR A 79 1.38 0.64 -10.35
C TYR A 79 2.28 1.82 -10.72
N LYS A 80 1.74 2.73 -11.50
CA LYS A 80 2.37 4.00 -11.84
C LYS A 80 1.61 5.11 -11.16
N TYR A 81 2.35 6.13 -10.74
CA TYR A 81 1.74 7.40 -10.39
C TYR A 81 2.22 8.48 -11.36
N HIS A 82 1.30 9.35 -11.73
CA HIS A 82 1.62 10.61 -12.38
C HIS A 82 1.68 11.64 -11.26
N ALA A 83 2.84 12.24 -11.02
CA ALA A 83 2.87 13.42 -10.16
C ALA A 83 1.95 14.46 -10.81
N ASN A 84 0.93 14.91 -10.09
CA ASN A 84 -0.01 15.92 -10.57
C ASN A 84 0.76 17.05 -11.27
N GLN A 85 0.30 17.44 -12.46
CA GLN A 85 0.83 18.54 -13.28
C GLN A 85 0.65 19.92 -12.63
N GLY A 86 0.54 20.00 -11.30
CA GLY A 86 0.24 21.19 -10.53
C GLY A 86 1.45 22.08 -10.22
N ARG A 87 2.57 21.95 -10.94
CA ARG A 87 3.74 22.83 -10.73
C ARG A 87 4.29 23.33 -12.06
N ASP A 88 3.94 24.58 -12.33
CA ASP A 88 4.62 25.53 -13.20
C ASP A 88 4.88 25.05 -14.65
N PRO A 89 4.10 25.52 -15.64
CA PRO A 89 4.29 25.14 -17.05
C PRO A 89 5.68 25.47 -17.62
N LYS A 90 6.55 26.18 -16.88
CA LYS A 90 7.93 26.50 -17.28
C LYS A 90 8.98 25.43 -16.92
N ARG A 91 8.63 24.35 -16.21
CA ARG A 91 9.57 23.24 -15.96
C ARG A 91 9.40 22.15 -17.01
N HIS A 92 10.05 22.32 -18.15
CA HIS A 92 10.19 21.30 -19.21
C HIS A 92 11.00 20.05 -18.82
N LEU A 93 11.01 19.65 -17.54
CA LEU A 93 11.66 18.42 -17.11
C LEU A 93 10.59 17.37 -16.84
N GLY A 94 10.24 16.63 -17.90
CA GLY A 94 9.19 15.63 -17.91
C GLY A 94 9.14 14.82 -16.62
N HIS A 95 8.05 14.97 -15.88
CA HIS A 95 7.80 14.18 -14.69
C HIS A 95 7.70 12.71 -15.10
N LYS A 96 8.82 11.98 -15.00
CA LYS A 96 8.86 10.55 -15.28
C LYS A 96 7.87 9.85 -14.36
N THR A 97 6.97 9.08 -14.95
CA THR A 97 6.17 8.11 -14.20
C THR A 97 7.14 7.18 -13.49
N ARG A 98 6.96 7.02 -12.18
CA ARG A 98 7.75 6.05 -11.41
C ARG A 98 6.91 4.79 -11.24
N ASP A 99 7.45 3.67 -11.70
CA ASP A 99 6.92 2.36 -11.36
C ASP A 99 7.09 2.15 -9.85
N ARG A 100 6.01 1.74 -9.20
CA ARG A 100 5.98 1.34 -7.79
C ARG A 100 5.44 -0.08 -7.68
N ILE A 101 5.86 -0.77 -6.64
CA ILE A 101 5.40 -2.11 -6.30
C ILE A 101 4.90 -2.06 -4.87
N ALA A 102 3.71 -2.59 -4.63
CA ALA A 102 3.19 -2.91 -3.32
C ALA A 102 3.03 -4.42 -3.21
N ILE A 103 3.41 -4.97 -2.06
CA ILE A 103 3.14 -6.36 -1.71
C ILE A 103 2.25 -6.32 -0.47
N VAL A 104 1.13 -7.02 -0.52
CA VAL A 104 0.18 -7.08 0.59
C VAL A 104 -0.12 -8.53 0.90
N ARG A 105 0.12 -8.95 2.14
CA ARG A 105 -0.33 -10.25 2.63
C ARG A 105 -1.67 -10.07 3.32
N ARG A 106 -2.68 -10.79 2.84
CA ARG A 106 -3.98 -10.94 3.50
C ARG A 106 -4.03 -12.28 4.21
N ALA A 107 -4.42 -12.27 5.48
CA ALA A 107 -4.74 -13.47 6.24
C ALA A 107 -6.09 -13.32 6.95
N LEU A 108 -6.99 -14.28 6.76
CA LEU A 108 -8.27 -14.35 7.47
C LEU A 108 -8.26 -15.55 8.41
N ASP A 109 -8.21 -15.27 9.71
CA ASP A 109 -8.28 -16.30 10.73
C ASP A 109 -9.71 -16.88 10.79
N LYS A 110 -9.82 -18.20 10.62
CA LYS A 110 -11.11 -18.90 10.59
C LYS A 110 -11.77 -18.96 11.97
N ASN A 111 -10.97 -18.96 13.03
CA ASN A 111 -11.44 -19.19 14.39
C ASN A 111 -11.93 -17.88 15.01
N THR A 112 -11.20 -16.79 14.76
CA THR A 112 -11.52 -15.47 15.31
C THR A 112 -12.29 -14.58 14.34
N GLY A 113 -12.25 -14.88 13.03
CA GLY A 113 -12.79 -14.01 11.99
C GLY A 113 -11.93 -12.76 11.73
N HIS A 114 -10.78 -12.61 12.40
CA HIS A 114 -9.93 -11.45 12.24
C HIS A 114 -9.24 -11.44 10.87
N LEU A 115 -9.34 -10.29 10.19
CA LEU A 115 -8.59 -9.98 8.98
C LEU A 115 -7.31 -9.26 9.36
N THR A 116 -6.17 -9.81 8.93
CA THR A 116 -4.85 -9.16 9.06
C THR A 116 -4.35 -8.79 7.67
N LEU A 117 -3.88 -7.55 7.54
CA LEU A 117 -3.16 -7.05 6.37
C LEU A 117 -1.74 -6.69 6.78
N GLU A 118 -0.75 -7.31 6.14
CA GLU A 118 0.66 -7.04 6.38
C GLU A 118 1.31 -6.48 5.11
N PHE A 119 2.20 -5.52 5.31
CA PHE A 119 3.03 -4.91 4.27
C PHE A 119 4.48 -5.21 4.64
N PRO A 120 5.34 -5.68 3.71
CA PRO A 120 6.75 -5.84 4.02
C PRO A 120 7.34 -4.47 4.37
N GLU A 121 8.24 -4.43 5.35
CA GLU A 121 8.98 -3.21 5.66
C GLU A 121 9.63 -2.66 4.39
N ALA A 122 9.54 -1.34 4.20
CA ALA A 122 10.15 -0.66 3.07
C ALA A 122 11.67 -0.93 3.11
N VAL A 123 12.17 -1.60 2.08
CA VAL A 123 13.61 -1.82 1.85
C VAL A 123 14.25 -0.54 1.31
#